data_AF-A0A0L6U9T6-F1
#
_entry.id   AF-A0A0L6U9T6-F1
#
_cell.length_a   1.000
_cell.length_b   1.000
_cell.length_c   1.000
_cell.angle_alpha   90.00
_cell.angle_beta   90.00
_cell.angle_gamma   90.00
#
_symmetry.space_group_name_H-M   'P 1'
#
loop_
_entity.id
_entity.type
_entity.pdbx_description
1 polymer ?
#
loop_
_entity_poly.entity_id
_entity_poly.type
_entity_poly.pdbx_seq_one_letter_code
_entity_poly.pdbx_strand_id
1 'polypeptide(L)'
;TPQENSELVKHYLRVLKLRKEEYIRNYKPSDWELLTREEQLILATYHAHLRDEESLETQLLINQYNRENKEKKRLSDKKRYLAKSKRNP
;
A
#
# COMPACT_ATOMS: atom_id res chain seq x y z
N THR A 1 21.45 -32.96 18.35
CA THR A 1 22.47 -32.53 19.35
C THR A 1 23.03 -31.18 18.95
N PRO A 2 23.66 -30.41 19.85
CA PRO A 2 24.28 -29.11 19.50
C PRO A 2 25.25 -29.19 18.31
N GLN A 3 25.90 -30.34 18.12
CA GLN A 3 26.82 -30.60 17.01
C GLN A 3 26.10 -30.70 15.65
N GLU A 4 24.99 -31.43 15.58
CA GLU A 4 24.16 -31.54 14.36
C GLU A 4 23.62 -30.18 13.93
N ASN A 5 23.20 -29.34 14.89
CA ASN A 5 22.74 -27.99 14.61
C ASN A 5 23.85 -27.09 14.05
N SER A 6 25.06 -27.19 14.61
CA SER A 6 26.23 -26.43 14.14
C SER A 6 26.61 -26.80 12.71
N GLU A 7 26.62 -28.10 12.39
CA GLU A 7 26.89 -28.58 11.03
C GLU A 7 25.80 -28.16 10.03
N LEU A 8 24.53 -28.20 10.45
CA LEU A 8 23.42 -27.72 9.63
C LEU A 8 23.54 -26.23 9.29
N VAL A 9 23.90 -25.40 10.28
CA VAL A 9 24.13 -23.96 10.08
C VAL A 9 25.29 -23.73 9.11
N LYS A 10 26.43 -24.41 9.29
CA LYS A 10 27.58 -24.30 8.38
C LYS A 10 27.23 -24.68 6.96
N HIS A 11 26.45 -25.75 6.78
CA HIS A 11 25.98 -26.18 5.47
C HIS A 11 25.16 -25.09 4.78
N TYR A 12 24.16 -24.52 5.47
CA TYR A 12 23.35 -23.45 4.88
C TYR A 12 24.14 -22.17 4.60
N LEU A 13 25.08 -21.79 5.47
CA LEU A 13 25.96 -20.65 5.21
C LEU A 13 26.78 -20.85 3.93
N ARG A 14 27.28 -22.07 3.69
CA ARG A 14 27.98 -22.41 2.45
C ARG A 14 27.06 -22.29 1.23
N VAL A 15 25.84 -22.82 1.31
CA VAL A 15 24.85 -22.73 0.23
C VAL A 15 24.50 -21.27 -0.07
N LEU A 16 24.27 -20.44 0.95
CA LEU A 16 23.97 -19.02 0.79
C LEU A 16 25.13 -18.25 0.16
N LYS A 17 26.36 -18.57 0.56
CA LYS A 17 27.57 -17.99 -0.04
C LYS A 17 27.64 -18.31 -1.54
N LEU A 18 27.46 -19.57 -1.92
CA LEU A 18 27.49 -20.00 -3.32
C LEU A 18 26.38 -19.32 -4.14
N ARG A 19 25.16 -19.25 -3.61
CA ARG A 19 24.05 -18.53 -4.27
C ARG A 19 24.33 -17.05 -4.44
N LYS A 20 24.96 -16.40 -3.46
CA LYS A 20 25.37 -15.00 -3.57
C LYS A 20 26.44 -14.82 -4.64
N GLU A 21 27.43 -15.68 -4.70
CA GLU A 21 28.48 -15.65 -5.74
C GLU A 21 27.90 -15.87 -7.14
N GLU A 22 26.95 -16.79 -7.28
CA GLU A 22 26.23 -17.04 -8.52
C GLU A 22 25.36 -15.83 -8.93
N TYR A 23 24.63 -15.24 -7.97
CA TYR A 23 23.85 -14.03 -8.20
C TYR A 23 24.73 -12.89 -8.69
N ILE A 24 25.88 -12.64 -8.05
CA ILE A 24 26.81 -11.58 -8.45
C ILE A 24 27.37 -11.85 -9.86
N ARG A 25 27.73 -13.10 -10.15
CA ARG A 25 28.27 -13.49 -11.48
C ARG A 25 27.26 -13.27 -12.60
N ASN A 26 26.00 -13.57 -12.33
CA ASN A 26 24.92 -13.49 -13.30
C ASN A 26 24.08 -12.21 -13.15
N TYR A 27 24.56 -11.25 -12.37
CA TYR A 27 23.82 -10.04 -12.07
C TYR A 27 23.60 -9.23 -13.35
N LYS A 28 22.34 -8.86 -13.57
CA LYS A 28 21.93 -7.93 -14.62
C LYS A 28 21.33 -6.71 -13.92
N PRO A 29 21.87 -5.50 -14.18
CA PRO A 29 21.27 -4.28 -13.68
C PRO A 29 19.80 -4.22 -14.09
N SER A 30 18.94 -3.85 -13.16
CA SER A 30 17.56 -3.49 -13.47
C SER A 30 17.49 -2.18 -14.24
N ASP A 31 16.37 -1.93 -14.90
CA ASP A 31 16.15 -0.67 -15.63
C ASP A 31 16.38 0.56 -14.73
N TRP A 32 16.02 0.46 -13.44
CA TRP A 32 16.27 1.50 -12.43
C TRP A 32 17.76 1.75 -12.18
N GLU A 33 18.58 0.70 -12.13
CA GLU A 33 20.02 0.80 -11.86
C GLU A 33 20.81 1.28 -13.08
N LEU A 34 20.22 1.19 -14.27
CA LEU A 34 20.77 1.76 -15.50
C LEU A 34 20.55 3.28 -15.61
N LEU A 35 19.66 3.84 -14.81
CA LEU A 35 19.38 5.27 -14.79
C LEU A 35 20.49 6.06 -14.11
N THR A 36 20.69 7.28 -14.60
CA THR A 36 21.46 8.31 -13.88
C THR A 36 20.75 8.71 -12.59
N ARG A 37 21.50 9.32 -11.67
CA ARG A 37 20.94 9.82 -10.41
C ARG A 37 19.85 10.85 -10.63
N GLU A 38 20.00 11.68 -11.66
CA GLU A 38 19.02 12.69 -12.06
C GLU A 38 17.73 12.04 -12.58
N GLU A 39 17.81 11.03 -13.45
CA GLU A 39 16.65 10.29 -13.94
C GLU A 39 15.93 9.54 -12.82
N GLN A 40 16.67 8.91 -11.91
CA GLN A 40 16.11 8.30 -10.71
C GLN A 40 15.35 9.32 -9.86
N LEU A 41 15.93 10.50 -9.63
CA LEU A 41 15.28 11.55 -8.83
C LEU A 41 14.00 12.04 -9.49
N ILE A 42 14.01 12.24 -10.81
CA ILE A 42 12.84 12.66 -11.58
C ILE A 42 11.73 11.61 -11.47
N LEU A 43 12.04 10.33 -11.69
CA LEU A 43 11.06 9.25 -11.60
C LEU A 43 10.53 9.06 -10.18
N ALA A 44 11.40 9.10 -9.17
CA ALA A 44 10.99 9.01 -7.77
C ALA A 44 10.02 10.14 -7.39
N THR A 45 10.33 11.36 -7.82
CA THR A 45 9.48 12.54 -7.59
C THR A 45 8.15 12.40 -8.31
N TYR A 46 8.16 12.00 -9.58
CA TYR A 46 6.95 11.75 -10.37
C TYR A 46 6.04 10.69 -9.71
N HIS A 47 6.61 9.56 -9.29
CA HIS A 47 5.85 8.51 -8.62
C HIS A 47 5.34 8.91 -7.24
N ALA A 48 6.06 9.78 -6.50
CA ALA A 48 5.56 10.34 -5.25
C ALA A 48 4.32 11.20 -5.51
N HIS A 49 4.38 12.11 -6.49
CA HIS A 49 3.24 12.94 -6.87
C HIS A 49 2.02 12.12 -7.31
N LEU A 50 2.21 11.08 -8.13
CA LEU A 50 1.09 10.21 -8.54
C LEU A 50 0.42 9.51 -7.34
N ARG A 51 1.18 9.04 -6.36
CA ARG A 51 0.63 8.42 -5.15
C ARG A 51 -0.15 9.44 -4.31
N ASP A 52 0.34 10.67 -4.24
CA ASP A 52 -0.35 11.75 -3.52
C ASP A 52 -1.68 12.10 -4.20
N GLU A 53 -1.71 12.13 -5.55
CA GLU A 53 -2.93 12.34 -6.33
C GLU A 53 -3.94 11.20 -6.12
N GLU A 54 -3.52 9.94 -6.25
CA GLU A 54 -4.39 8.77 -6.02
C GLU A 54 -4.95 8.73 -4.58
N SER A 55 -4.12 9.10 -3.60
CA SER A 55 -4.52 9.24 -2.20
C SER A 55 -5.57 10.33 -2.01
N LEU A 56 -5.38 11.50 -2.65
CA LEU A 56 -6.34 12.60 -2.60
C LEU A 56 -7.68 12.24 -3.23
N GLU A 57 -7.66 11.61 -4.41
CA GLU A 57 -8.86 11.13 -5.10
C GLU A 57 -9.65 10.14 -4.23
N THR A 58 -8.94 9.19 -3.62
CA THR A 58 -9.54 8.22 -2.69
C THR A 58 -10.19 8.93 -1.50
N GLN A 59 -9.50 9.91 -0.91
CA GLN A 59 -10.01 10.68 0.22
C GLN A 59 -11.24 11.51 -0.16
N LEU A 60 -11.27 12.10 -1.36
CA LEU A 60 -12.42 12.83 -1.89
C LEU A 60 -13.62 11.91 -2.06
N LEU A 61 -13.43 10.72 -2.62
CA LEU A 61 -14.48 9.71 -2.81
C LEU A 61 -15.10 9.28 -1.48
N ILE A 62 -14.25 8.96 -0.48
CA ILE A 62 -14.71 8.61 0.88
C ILE A 62 -15.50 9.76 1.50
N ASN A 63 -15.01 10.99 1.35
CA ASN A 63 -15.70 12.17 1.88
C ASN A 63 -17.05 12.40 1.22
N GLN A 64 -17.16 12.22 -0.09
CA GLN A 64 -18.43 12.30 -0.82
C GLN A 64 -19.41 11.25 -0.30
N TYR A 65 -18.99 9.99 -0.23
CA TYR A 65 -19.83 8.90 0.29
C TYR A 65 -20.33 9.17 1.72
N ASN A 66 -19.45 9.69 2.58
CA ASN A 66 -19.81 10.06 3.94
C ASN A 66 -20.83 11.20 4.01
N ARG A 67 -20.73 12.21 3.12
CA ARG A 67 -21.71 13.30 3.02
C ARG A 67 -23.07 12.77 2.58
N GLU A 68 -23.11 11.93 1.54
CA GLU A 68 -24.35 11.33 1.05
C GLU A 68 -25.03 10.47 2.12
N ASN A 69 -24.26 9.70 2.89
CA ASN A 69 -24.81 8.90 3.99
C ASN A 69 -25.36 9.75 5.12
N LYS A 70 -24.71 10.87 5.46
CA LYS A 70 -25.25 11.83 6.44
C LYS A 70 -26.57 12.43 5.97
N GLU A 71 -26.68 12.79 4.69
CA GLU A 71 -27.94 13.29 4.12
C GLU A 71 -29.05 12.24 4.12
N LYS A 72 -28.75 11.00 3.69
CA LYS A 72 -29.70 9.88 3.76
C LYS A 72 -30.20 9.65 5.19
N LYS A 73 -29.31 9.71 6.19
CA LYS A 73 -29.68 9.59 7.60
C LYS A 73 -30.60 10.74 8.04
N ARG A 74 -30.25 12.00 7.73
CA ARG A 74 -31.08 13.17 8.03
C ARG A 74 -32.48 13.06 7.44
N LEU A 75 -32.58 12.65 6.18
CA LEU A 75 -33.87 12.44 5.50
C LEU A 75 -34.69 11.33 6.15
N SER A 76 -34.05 10.23 6.54
CA SER A 76 -34.70 9.13 7.27
C SER A 76 -35.24 9.59 8.63
N ASP A 77 -34.42 10.32 9.40
CA ASP A 77 -34.81 10.86 10.69
C ASP A 77 -35.99 11.85 10.57
N LYS A 78 -35.97 12.73 9.55
CA LYS A 78 -37.06 13.66 9.25
C LYS A 78 -38.35 12.92 8.90
N LYS A 79 -38.28 11.88 8.06
CA LYS A 79 -39.44 11.04 7.72
C LYS A 79 -40.03 10.37 8.96
N ARG A 80 -39.17 9.81 9.84
CA ARG A 80 -39.60 9.19 11.09
C ARG A 80 -40.29 10.18 12.03
N TYR A 81 -39.74 11.39 12.16
CA TYR A 81 -40.35 12.45 12.96
C TYR A 81 -41.75 12.84 12.45
N LEU A 82 -41.88 13.10 11.14
CA LEU A 82 -43.16 13.43 10.52
C LEU A 82 -44.19 12.30 10.67
N ALA A 83 -43.76 11.04 10.52
CA ALA A 83 -44.64 9.88 10.74
C ALA A 83 -45.15 9.76 12.18
N LYS A 84 -44.32 10.12 13.18
CA LYS A 84 -44.73 10.15 14.59
C LYS A 84 -45.72 11.29 14.86
N SER A 85 -45.43 12.49 14.35
CA SER A 85 -46.31 13.67 14.51
C SER A 85 -47.69 13.47 13.86
N LYS A 86 -47.81 12.68 12.79
CA LYS A 86 -49.11 12.35 12.18
C LYS A 86 -49.92 11.28 12.93
N ARG A 87 -49.29 10.50 13.83
CA ARG A 87 -49.95 9.44 14.59
C ARG A 87 -50.51 9.90 15.94
N ASN A 88 -50.04 11.03 16.46
CA ASN A 88 -50.58 11.71 17.63
C ASN A 88 -51.10 13.10 17.18
N PRO A 89 -52.38 13.22 16.79
CA PRO A 89 -53.00 14.52 16.55
C PRO A 89 -53.10 15.35 17.84
#